data_AF-A0A853C8B9-F1
#
_entry.id   AF-A0A853C8B9-F1
#
_cell.length_a   1.000
_cell.length_b   1.000
_cell.length_c   1.000
_cell.angle_alpha   90.00
_cell.angle_beta   90.00
_cell.angle_gamma   90.00
#
_symmetry.space_group_name_H-M   'P 1'
#
loop_
_entity.id
_entity.type
_entity.pdbx_description
1 polymer ?
#
loop_
_entity_poly.entity_id
_entity_poly.type
_entity_poly.pdbx_seq_one_letter_code
_entity_poly.pdbx_strand_id
1 'polypeptide(L)'
;MTGRHPYTPEGFDAMTWELACAAIDRAIKDAVRAATSDPCFHGSPEQGYWFALDHARDVPHQPDLVPEDLRPAMVHYRLPPVTRARASTTPAVVEDYRGDPVHTFDPWGAPSGAGFHPQGFYARWADAIEEAFTDWDRLPDERDFWAAAREQRDAVRALAEVTEHAGLLFDLQWSLGVPGSSVHPDSAGPPPPMTGRAVEALTTRYVIPLEGTLVQQAWLAELVAAELDGLGDMWQCARRGVMDLGALATQVLRGQGTVEDRLDAISMWSTILSFVGLVPSLGPAAGLASVALLGVQGALEDMAEKRFPLEKEISVALSEASSSTIVHKIHAALQEVRNYITLEEGTAQGTIDIALGWSYQEPLIDPPDSYRTTFNLPGPEVVAASDPAEFVGPDEVAVDFPRLRRAGGHLSAIGDRVGDAAASWTALPPDNAIWLRPDRVGGVGRDGPFDAWKALRDRVGWLLSDTSGELIDAGDHVALAANALESADDEARAELRQHAEAVADVRSPDPAEPPP
;
A
#
# COMPACT_ATOMS: atom_id res chain seq x y z
N MET A 1 12.10 -18.28 20.67
CA MET A 1 11.88 -18.35 19.21
C MET A 1 10.71 -19.30 18.96
N THR A 2 9.48 -18.80 19.15
CA THR A 2 8.26 -19.53 18.84
C THR A 2 8.05 -19.49 17.33
N GLY A 3 7.92 -20.66 16.70
CA GLY A 3 7.75 -20.80 15.26
C GLY A 3 6.50 -20.05 14.81
N ARG A 4 6.69 -18.99 14.02
CA ARG A 4 5.59 -18.31 13.33
C ARG A 4 5.02 -19.31 12.32
N HIS A 5 3.74 -19.64 12.44
CA HIS A 5 3.06 -20.46 11.44
C HIS A 5 2.98 -19.66 10.14
N PRO A 6 3.57 -20.12 9.02
CA PRO A 6 3.41 -19.44 7.75
C PRO A 6 1.94 -19.52 7.35
N TYR A 7 1.36 -18.37 7.00
CA TYR A 7 0.00 -18.30 6.48
C TYR A 7 -0.01 -19.00 5.11
N THR A 8 -0.44 -20.27 5.11
CA THR A 8 -0.49 -21.18 3.96
C THR A 8 -1.82 -21.91 4.02
N PRO A 9 -2.38 -22.37 2.88
CA PRO A 9 -3.63 -23.14 2.90
C PRO A 9 -3.56 -24.35 3.85
N GLU A 10 -2.43 -25.06 3.86
CA GLU A 10 -2.19 -26.20 4.76
C GLU A 10 -2.07 -25.76 6.23
N GLY A 11 -1.36 -24.66 6.51
CA GLY A 11 -1.23 -24.13 7.87
C GLY A 11 -2.56 -23.63 8.43
N PHE A 12 -3.37 -22.97 7.61
CA PHE A 12 -4.70 -22.49 7.96
C PHE A 12 -5.65 -23.67 8.23
N ASP A 13 -5.69 -24.66 7.34
CA ASP A 13 -6.49 -25.89 7.53
C ASP A 13 -6.07 -26.69 8.78
N ALA A 14 -4.76 -26.77 9.05
CA ALA A 14 -4.26 -27.38 10.28
C ALA A 14 -4.74 -26.62 11.52
N MET A 15 -4.64 -25.29 11.51
CA MET A 15 -5.06 -24.43 12.61
C MET A 15 -6.56 -24.56 12.90
N THR A 16 -7.42 -24.46 11.88
CA THR A 16 -8.88 -24.55 12.07
C THR A 16 -9.30 -25.94 12.56
N TRP A 17 -8.66 -26.99 12.06
CA TRP A 17 -8.89 -28.36 12.53
C TRP A 17 -8.46 -28.57 13.98
N GLU A 18 -7.28 -28.09 14.36
CA GLU A 18 -6.80 -28.18 15.75
C GLU A 18 -7.73 -27.45 16.73
N LEU A 19 -8.25 -26.30 16.31
CA LEU A 19 -9.22 -25.52 17.05
C LEU A 19 -10.55 -26.28 17.20
N ALA A 20 -11.02 -26.95 16.14
CA ALA A 20 -12.22 -27.79 16.18
C ALA A 20 -12.09 -28.94 17.18
N CYS A 21 -10.97 -29.67 17.14
CA CYS A 21 -10.67 -30.71 18.12
C CYS A 21 -10.64 -30.17 19.55
N ALA A 22 -10.02 -29.02 19.78
CA ALA A 22 -9.94 -28.40 21.10
C ALA A 22 -11.32 -27.93 21.61
N ALA A 23 -12.16 -27.40 20.73
CA ALA A 23 -13.52 -26.99 21.08
C ALA A 23 -14.40 -28.18 21.46
N ILE A 24 -14.34 -29.28 20.70
CA ILE A 24 -15.05 -30.53 21.00
C ILE A 24 -14.60 -31.08 22.35
N ASP A 25 -13.28 -31.19 22.57
CA ASP A 25 -12.71 -31.69 23.82
C ASP A 25 -13.17 -30.88 25.03
N ARG A 26 -13.11 -29.55 24.90
CA ARG A 26 -13.54 -28.66 25.97
C ARG A 26 -15.04 -28.75 26.23
N ALA A 27 -15.86 -28.83 25.19
CA ALA A 27 -17.30 -28.93 25.32
C ALA A 27 -17.74 -30.22 26.06
N ILE A 28 -17.06 -31.35 25.81
CA ILE A 28 -17.30 -32.60 26.54
C ILE A 28 -16.91 -32.44 28.01
N LYS A 29 -15.71 -31.90 28.27
CA LYS A 29 -15.22 -31.65 29.64
C LYS A 29 -16.14 -30.70 30.41
N ASP A 30 -16.65 -29.64 29.77
CA ASP A 30 -17.60 -28.71 30.36
C ASP A 30 -18.93 -29.39 30.68
N ALA A 31 -19.48 -30.20 29.76
CA ALA A 31 -20.73 -30.95 29.98
C ALA A 31 -20.62 -31.91 31.17
N VAL A 32 -19.50 -32.62 31.27
CA VAL A 32 -19.22 -33.58 32.34
C VAL A 32 -19.04 -32.88 33.69
N ARG A 33 -18.28 -31.78 33.75
CA ARG A 33 -18.07 -30.99 34.98
C ARG A 33 -19.34 -30.29 35.46
N ALA A 34 -20.21 -29.87 34.55
CA ALA A 34 -21.49 -29.26 34.92
C ALA A 34 -22.45 -30.26 35.59
N ALA A 35 -22.27 -31.55 35.32
CA ALA A 35 -23.18 -32.60 35.78
C ALA A 35 -22.75 -33.22 37.13
N THR A 36 -21.45 -33.33 37.41
CA THR A 36 -20.95 -33.91 38.66
C THR A 36 -19.55 -33.39 39.05
N SER A 37 -19.27 -33.35 40.35
CA SER A 37 -17.98 -32.89 40.91
C SER A 37 -16.85 -33.92 40.85
N ASP A 38 -17.18 -35.22 40.71
CA ASP A 38 -16.20 -36.32 40.54
C ASP A 38 -16.63 -37.27 39.40
N PRO A 39 -16.54 -36.82 38.14
CA PRO A 39 -17.12 -37.54 37.02
C PRO A 39 -16.41 -38.86 36.71
N CYS A 40 -17.21 -39.87 36.39
CA CYS A 40 -16.75 -41.02 35.63
C CYS A 40 -16.39 -40.54 34.21
N PHE A 41 -15.10 -40.29 33.94
CA PHE A 41 -14.63 -39.71 32.67
C PHE A 41 -13.24 -40.21 32.28
N HIS A 42 -13.13 -40.75 31.07
CA HIS A 42 -11.87 -41.14 30.43
C HIS A 42 -11.91 -40.79 28.93
N GLY A 43 -10.77 -40.43 28.35
CA GLY A 43 -10.65 -40.26 26.91
C GLY A 43 -9.94 -38.98 26.47
N SER A 44 -9.78 -38.88 25.15
CA SER A 44 -9.17 -37.75 24.44
C SER A 44 -9.72 -37.68 23.01
N PRO A 45 -9.50 -36.58 22.26
CA PRO A 45 -9.91 -36.50 20.86
C PRO A 45 -9.40 -37.68 20.02
N GLU A 46 -8.18 -38.15 20.26
CA GLU A 46 -7.51 -39.19 19.48
C GLU A 46 -8.00 -40.60 19.84
N GLN A 47 -8.43 -40.82 21.08
CA GLN A 47 -8.81 -42.14 21.60
C GLN A 47 -10.34 -42.32 21.65
N GLY A 48 -11.10 -41.24 21.53
CA GLY A 48 -12.51 -41.20 21.86
C GLY A 48 -12.74 -40.98 23.36
N TYR A 49 -14.01 -40.90 23.74
CA TYR A 49 -14.44 -40.56 25.09
C TYR A 49 -15.34 -41.63 25.67
N TRP A 50 -15.24 -41.84 26.98
CA TRP A 50 -16.13 -42.68 27.76
C TRP A 50 -16.44 -41.99 29.08
N PHE A 51 -17.71 -41.65 29.32
CA PHE A 51 -18.09 -40.87 30.49
C PHE A 51 -19.55 -41.02 30.90
N ALA A 52 -19.86 -40.66 32.14
CA ALA A 52 -21.23 -40.54 32.64
C ALA A 52 -21.59 -39.08 32.93
N LEU A 53 -22.88 -38.75 32.84
CA LEU A 53 -23.42 -37.44 33.21
C LEU A 53 -24.31 -37.50 34.46
N ASP A 54 -24.68 -38.68 34.88
CA ASP A 54 -25.69 -38.95 35.91
C ASP A 54 -25.09 -39.55 37.18
N HIS A 55 -23.83 -39.99 37.15
CA HIS A 55 -23.14 -40.59 38.30
C HIS A 55 -21.63 -40.30 38.36
N ALA A 56 -21.07 -40.46 39.56
CA ALA A 56 -19.66 -40.23 39.87
C ALA A 56 -18.80 -41.49 39.66
N ARG A 57 -17.48 -41.31 39.69
CA ARG A 57 -16.49 -42.39 39.44
C ARG A 57 -16.55 -43.52 40.47
N ASP A 58 -16.96 -43.24 41.70
CA ASP A 58 -16.99 -44.16 42.82
C ASP A 58 -18.30 -44.98 42.92
N VAL A 59 -19.26 -44.71 42.04
CA VAL A 59 -20.53 -45.46 42.00
C VAL A 59 -20.24 -46.89 41.51
N PRO A 60 -20.61 -47.93 42.28
CA PRO A 60 -20.27 -49.30 41.95
C PRO A 60 -21.04 -49.79 40.72
N HIS A 61 -20.36 -50.34 39.73
CA HIS A 61 -20.97 -50.91 38.51
C HIS A 61 -21.41 -52.38 38.65
N GLN A 62 -21.29 -52.96 39.85
CA GLN A 62 -21.66 -54.35 40.10
C GLN A 62 -23.18 -54.48 40.25
N PRO A 63 -23.85 -55.43 39.55
CA PRO A 63 -25.30 -55.59 39.60
C PRO A 63 -25.87 -55.70 41.02
N ASP A 64 -25.11 -56.33 41.92
CA ASP A 64 -25.52 -56.63 43.29
C ASP A 64 -25.44 -55.40 44.21
N LEU A 65 -24.76 -54.34 43.77
CA LEU A 65 -24.50 -53.11 44.53
C LEU A 65 -25.30 -51.89 44.02
N VAL A 66 -25.87 -51.97 42.82
CA VAL A 66 -26.75 -50.94 42.25
C VAL A 66 -28.22 -51.26 42.55
N PRO A 67 -28.95 -50.41 43.29
CA PRO A 67 -30.39 -50.56 43.49
C PRO A 67 -31.15 -50.71 42.17
N GLU A 68 -32.11 -51.64 42.11
CA GLU A 68 -32.84 -51.99 40.88
C GLU A 68 -33.54 -50.81 40.22
N ASP A 69 -34.01 -49.86 41.02
CA ASP A 69 -34.69 -48.64 40.60
C ASP A 69 -33.74 -47.59 39.99
N LEU A 70 -32.43 -47.67 40.27
CA LEU A 70 -31.42 -46.75 39.74
C LEU A 70 -30.74 -47.26 38.45
N ARG A 71 -30.78 -48.58 38.20
CA ARG A 71 -30.13 -49.22 37.04
C ARG A 71 -30.53 -48.62 35.68
N PRO A 72 -31.80 -48.27 35.40
CA PRO A 72 -32.19 -47.70 34.10
C PRO A 72 -31.69 -46.26 33.86
N ALA A 73 -31.33 -45.54 34.93
CA ALA A 73 -30.83 -44.17 34.84
C ALA A 73 -29.30 -44.11 34.70
N MET A 74 -28.60 -45.20 35.09
CA MET A 74 -27.14 -45.32 35.02
C MET A 74 -26.66 -45.66 33.61
N VAL A 75 -26.15 -44.66 32.90
CA VAL A 75 -25.68 -44.80 31.52
C VAL A 75 -24.29 -44.23 31.31
N HIS A 76 -23.56 -44.80 30.35
CA HIS A 76 -22.28 -44.28 29.89
C HIS A 76 -22.36 -43.86 28.43
N TYR A 77 -21.82 -42.68 28.13
CA TYR A 77 -21.64 -42.20 26.78
C TYR A 77 -20.27 -42.61 26.29
N ARG A 78 -20.25 -43.32 25.16
CA ARG A 78 -19.04 -43.68 24.43
C ARG A 78 -19.02 -42.95 23.10
N LEU A 79 -18.12 -41.99 22.96
CA LEU A 79 -17.91 -41.25 21.72
C LEU A 79 -16.65 -41.77 21.01
N PRO A 80 -16.67 -41.93 19.67
CA PRO A 80 -15.49 -42.36 18.91
C PRO A 80 -14.41 -41.27 18.88
N PRO A 81 -13.19 -41.58 18.43
CA PRO A 81 -12.19 -40.57 18.11
C PRO A 81 -12.73 -39.46 17.18
N VAL A 82 -12.25 -38.24 17.38
CA VAL A 82 -12.54 -37.08 16.53
C VAL A 82 -11.66 -37.16 15.29
N THR A 83 -12.27 -37.49 14.16
CA THR A 83 -11.55 -37.69 12.88
C THR A 83 -12.00 -36.70 11.81
N ARG A 84 -11.08 -36.22 10.96
CA ARG A 84 -11.41 -35.38 9.80
C ARG A 84 -12.39 -36.06 8.82
N ALA A 85 -12.33 -37.38 8.72
CA ALA A 85 -13.19 -38.16 7.85
C ALA A 85 -14.60 -38.32 8.45
N ARG A 86 -15.46 -37.31 8.26
CA ARG A 86 -16.83 -37.26 8.81
C ARG A 86 -17.71 -38.45 8.41
N ALA A 87 -17.47 -39.06 7.24
CA ALA A 87 -18.25 -40.17 6.70
C ALA A 87 -17.87 -41.57 7.23
N SER A 88 -16.81 -41.69 8.05
CA SER A 88 -16.22 -42.98 8.44
C SER A 88 -16.02 -43.06 9.95
N THR A 89 -17.10 -43.00 10.72
CA THR A 89 -17.00 -43.13 12.18
C THR A 89 -17.79 -44.31 12.71
N THR A 90 -17.13 -45.05 13.61
CA THR A 90 -17.79 -45.88 14.62
C THR A 90 -18.86 -45.02 15.30
N PRO A 91 -20.12 -45.47 15.45
CA PRO A 91 -21.16 -44.65 16.04
C PRO A 91 -20.83 -44.28 17.49
N ALA A 92 -21.33 -43.14 17.94
CA ALA A 92 -21.44 -42.86 19.36
C ALA A 92 -22.46 -43.82 19.97
N VAL A 93 -22.20 -44.32 21.17
CA VAL A 93 -23.05 -45.32 21.85
C VAL A 93 -23.41 -44.80 23.22
N VAL A 94 -24.65 -45.03 23.64
CA VAL A 94 -25.05 -44.98 25.04
C VAL A 94 -25.13 -46.41 25.54
N GLU A 95 -24.25 -46.73 26.48
CA GLU A 95 -24.14 -48.02 27.15
C GLU A 95 -24.92 -47.97 28.47
N ASP A 96 -25.52 -49.08 28.87
CA ASP A 96 -26.09 -49.20 30.22
C ASP A 96 -24.99 -49.34 31.29
N TYR A 97 -25.38 -49.53 32.55
CA TYR A 97 -24.44 -49.72 33.65
C TYR A 97 -23.55 -50.98 33.52
N ARG A 98 -23.89 -51.93 32.62
CA ARG A 98 -23.12 -53.15 32.33
C ARG A 98 -22.20 -53.00 31.12
N GLY A 99 -22.29 -51.89 30.40
CA GLY A 99 -21.53 -51.65 29.17
C GLY A 99 -22.25 -52.16 27.91
N ASP A 100 -23.51 -52.59 28.01
CA ASP A 100 -24.27 -53.08 26.86
C ASP A 100 -24.85 -51.88 26.06
N PRO A 101 -24.66 -51.82 24.71
CA PRO A 101 -25.21 -50.75 23.88
C PRO A 101 -26.74 -50.69 23.93
N VAL A 102 -27.29 -49.54 24.32
CA VAL A 102 -28.74 -49.28 24.36
C VAL A 102 -29.19 -48.40 23.19
N HIS A 103 -28.39 -47.38 22.86
CA HIS A 103 -28.66 -46.47 21.74
C HIS A 103 -27.38 -46.13 20.96
N THR A 104 -27.52 -45.90 19.65
CA THR A 104 -26.43 -45.50 18.75
C THR A 104 -26.76 -44.17 18.08
N PHE A 105 -25.77 -43.32 17.93
CA PHE A 105 -25.88 -41.98 17.36
C PHE A 105 -24.75 -41.70 16.40
N ASP A 106 -25.00 -40.79 15.46
CA ASP A 106 -23.97 -40.27 14.56
C ASP A 106 -23.46 -38.92 15.10
N PRO A 107 -22.23 -38.84 15.64
CA PRO A 107 -21.69 -37.59 16.17
C PRO A 107 -21.39 -36.55 15.08
N TRP A 108 -21.32 -36.95 13.81
CA TRP A 108 -21.16 -36.06 12.66
C TRP A 108 -22.48 -35.80 11.90
N GLY A 109 -23.57 -36.43 12.31
CA GLY A 109 -24.88 -36.23 11.71
C GLY A 109 -25.50 -34.87 12.08
N ALA A 110 -26.75 -34.66 11.68
CA ALA A 110 -27.43 -33.40 12.00
C ALA A 110 -27.58 -33.21 13.53
N PRO A 111 -27.24 -32.04 14.09
CA PRO A 111 -27.33 -31.79 15.53
C PRO A 111 -28.78 -31.77 16.01
N SER A 112 -29.02 -32.31 17.21
CA SER A 112 -30.36 -32.33 17.83
C SER A 112 -30.41 -31.48 19.10
N GLY A 113 -31.22 -30.40 19.07
CA GLY A 113 -31.60 -29.62 20.25
C GLY A 113 -30.49 -28.79 20.92
N ALA A 114 -30.84 -28.14 22.04
CA ALA A 114 -29.92 -27.37 22.87
C ALA A 114 -29.49 -28.21 24.09
N GLY A 115 -28.18 -28.43 24.26
CA GLY A 115 -27.61 -29.23 25.35
C GLY A 115 -26.54 -30.21 24.87
N PHE A 116 -26.05 -31.07 25.77
CA PHE A 116 -25.24 -32.23 25.37
C PHE A 116 -26.16 -33.31 24.82
N HIS A 117 -25.95 -33.69 23.55
CA HIS A 117 -26.60 -34.82 22.93
C HIS A 117 -25.61 -35.47 21.94
N PRO A 118 -25.43 -36.81 21.93
CA PRO A 118 -24.41 -37.45 21.09
C PRO A 118 -24.62 -37.24 19.59
N GLN A 119 -25.87 -37.18 19.13
CA GLN A 119 -26.23 -36.92 17.73
C GLN A 119 -25.77 -35.53 17.28
N GLY A 120 -24.90 -35.48 16.27
CA GLY A 120 -24.34 -34.27 15.67
C GLY A 120 -23.47 -33.42 16.58
N PHE A 121 -22.96 -33.99 17.68
CA PHE A 121 -22.15 -33.25 18.65
C PHE A 121 -20.84 -32.72 18.05
N TYR A 122 -20.12 -33.54 17.28
CA TYR A 122 -18.86 -33.14 16.63
C TYR A 122 -19.11 -32.15 15.50
N ALA A 123 -20.11 -32.42 14.66
CA ALA A 123 -20.49 -31.54 13.55
C ALA A 123 -20.79 -30.11 14.03
N ARG A 124 -21.59 -29.96 15.10
CA ARG A 124 -21.94 -28.64 15.67
C ARG A 124 -20.73 -27.74 15.92
N TRP A 125 -19.64 -28.27 16.47
CA TRP A 125 -18.46 -27.47 16.82
C TRP A 125 -17.54 -27.27 15.62
N ALA A 126 -17.34 -28.30 14.81
CA ALA A 126 -16.53 -28.19 13.59
C ALA A 126 -17.15 -27.19 12.61
N ASP A 127 -18.45 -27.30 12.36
CA ASP A 127 -19.19 -26.42 11.46
C ASP A 127 -19.18 -24.97 11.96
N ALA A 128 -19.31 -24.73 13.27
CA ALA A 128 -19.27 -23.39 13.83
C ALA A 128 -17.88 -22.71 13.68
N ILE A 129 -16.80 -23.49 13.74
CA ILE A 129 -15.44 -23.00 13.52
C ILE A 129 -15.19 -22.76 12.03
N GLU A 130 -15.59 -23.70 11.17
CA GLU A 130 -15.52 -23.53 9.71
C GLU A 130 -16.33 -22.32 9.25
N GLU A 131 -17.52 -22.09 9.82
CA GLU A 131 -18.34 -20.91 9.55
C GLU A 131 -17.64 -19.62 10.00
N ALA A 132 -17.05 -19.59 11.20
CA ALA A 132 -16.34 -18.42 11.71
C ALA A 132 -15.15 -18.04 10.80
N PHE A 133 -14.41 -19.04 10.31
CA PHE A 133 -13.21 -18.87 9.48
C PHE A 133 -13.49 -18.96 7.98
N THR A 134 -14.75 -18.98 7.55
CA THR A 134 -15.10 -19.01 6.12
C THR A 134 -14.47 -17.84 5.39
N ASP A 135 -13.85 -18.10 4.23
CA ASP A 135 -13.17 -17.15 3.34
C ASP A 135 -11.86 -16.54 3.86
N TRP A 136 -11.52 -16.76 5.13
CA TRP A 136 -10.28 -16.30 5.75
C TRP A 136 -9.06 -17.12 5.35
N ASP A 137 -9.18 -18.10 4.46
CA ASP A 137 -8.10 -18.88 3.83
C ASP A 137 -7.61 -18.25 2.51
N ARG A 138 -8.33 -17.24 2.00
CA ARG A 138 -8.11 -16.61 0.68
C ARG A 138 -7.69 -15.16 0.80
N LEU A 139 -6.94 -14.81 1.85
CA LEU A 139 -6.42 -13.46 2.00
C LEU A 139 -5.33 -13.17 0.94
N PRO A 140 -5.29 -11.97 0.36
CA PRO A 140 -4.23 -11.54 -0.55
C PRO A 140 -2.83 -11.72 0.02
N ASP A 141 -1.83 -11.96 -0.84
CA ASP A 141 -0.43 -12.14 -0.42
C ASP A 141 0.31 -10.82 -0.33
N GLU A 142 0.78 -10.48 0.87
CA GLU A 142 1.51 -9.24 1.15
C GLU A 142 2.74 -9.04 0.25
N ARG A 143 3.37 -10.14 -0.18
CA ARG A 143 4.60 -10.10 -0.99
C ARG A 143 4.33 -9.61 -2.40
N ASP A 144 3.13 -9.85 -2.93
CA ASP A 144 2.74 -9.41 -4.27
C ASP A 144 2.57 -7.89 -4.28
N PHE A 145 2.00 -7.31 -3.22
CA PHE A 145 1.91 -5.86 -3.03
C PHE A 145 3.30 -5.21 -2.93
N TRP A 146 4.18 -5.73 -2.06
CA TRP A 146 5.54 -5.20 -1.93
C TRP A 146 6.38 -5.36 -3.19
N ALA A 147 6.13 -6.42 -3.99
CA ALA A 147 6.79 -6.59 -5.28
C ALA A 147 6.34 -5.51 -6.28
N ALA A 148 5.03 -5.31 -6.42
CA ALA A 148 4.47 -4.27 -7.27
C ALA A 148 4.93 -2.86 -6.84
N ALA A 149 4.99 -2.59 -5.54
CA ALA A 149 5.50 -1.33 -5.01
C ALA A 149 6.98 -1.08 -5.40
N ARG A 150 7.83 -2.11 -5.29
CA ARG A 150 9.23 -2.02 -5.73
C ARG A 150 9.36 -1.73 -7.22
N GLU A 151 8.60 -2.44 -8.05
CA GLU A 151 8.61 -2.23 -9.50
C GLU A 151 8.20 -0.80 -9.87
N GLN A 152 7.23 -0.21 -9.18
CA GLN A 152 6.83 1.18 -9.37
C GLN A 152 7.94 2.16 -8.99
N ARG A 153 8.59 1.98 -7.85
CA ARG A 153 9.72 2.83 -7.45
C ARG A 153 10.88 2.74 -8.43
N ASP A 154 11.20 1.53 -8.88
CA ASP A 154 12.26 1.31 -9.86
C ASP A 154 11.95 2.01 -11.19
N ALA A 155 10.69 2.06 -11.62
CA ALA A 155 10.27 2.73 -12.86
C ALA A 155 10.47 4.25 -12.83
N VAL A 156 10.36 4.91 -11.67
CA VAL A 156 10.55 6.38 -11.54
C VAL A 156 11.90 6.80 -10.98
N ARG A 157 12.78 5.84 -10.68
CA ARG A 157 14.12 6.10 -10.14
C ARG A 157 14.96 7.04 -11.02
N ALA A 158 14.76 6.98 -12.34
CA ALA A 158 15.43 7.85 -13.30
C ALA A 158 15.11 9.35 -13.10
N LEU A 159 13.97 9.69 -12.49
CA LEU A 159 13.63 11.09 -12.17
C LEU A 159 14.56 11.68 -11.11
N ALA A 160 15.03 10.87 -10.16
CA ALA A 160 15.98 11.33 -9.15
C ALA A 160 17.30 11.78 -9.80
N GLU A 161 17.81 11.02 -10.78
CA GLU A 161 19.05 11.33 -11.53
C GLU A 161 18.98 12.69 -12.25
N VAL A 162 17.78 13.09 -12.71
CA VAL A 162 17.57 14.38 -13.39
C VAL A 162 17.74 15.56 -12.43
N THR A 163 17.34 15.38 -11.17
CA THR A 163 17.34 16.41 -10.12
C THR A 163 18.58 16.40 -9.22
N GLU A 164 19.52 15.48 -9.43
CA GLU A 164 20.77 15.40 -8.66
C GLU A 164 21.68 16.62 -8.87
N HIS A 165 22.51 16.93 -7.87
CA HIS A 165 23.51 17.99 -7.97
C HIS A 165 24.50 17.68 -9.11
N ALA A 166 24.75 18.66 -9.99
CA ALA A 166 25.49 18.49 -11.24
C ALA A 166 24.82 17.54 -12.27
N GLY A 167 23.51 17.31 -12.15
CA GLY A 167 22.70 16.62 -13.15
C GLY A 167 22.25 17.50 -14.32
N LEU A 168 21.42 16.94 -15.21
CA LEU A 168 20.96 17.63 -16.43
C LEU A 168 20.22 18.93 -16.15
N LEU A 169 19.43 19.00 -15.06
CA LEU A 169 18.71 20.19 -14.67
C LEU A 169 19.64 21.31 -14.20
N PHE A 170 20.71 20.96 -13.47
CA PHE A 170 21.75 21.91 -13.08
C PHE A 170 22.43 22.49 -14.32
N ASP A 171 22.80 21.65 -15.28
CA ASP A 171 23.45 22.10 -16.53
C ASP A 171 22.54 22.99 -17.38
N LEU A 172 21.23 22.73 -17.40
CA LEU A 172 20.22 23.59 -18.02
C LEU A 172 20.15 24.96 -17.34
N GLN A 173 19.97 24.99 -16.01
CA GLN A 173 19.91 26.22 -15.21
C GLN A 173 21.20 27.04 -15.37
N TRP A 174 22.35 26.37 -15.31
CA TRP A 174 23.67 26.98 -15.52
C TRP A 174 23.81 27.58 -16.92
N SER A 175 23.38 26.85 -17.95
CA SER A 175 23.43 27.31 -19.34
C SER A 175 22.62 28.60 -19.53
N LEU A 176 21.45 28.71 -18.90
CA LEU A 176 20.57 29.88 -18.96
C LEU A 176 20.99 31.03 -18.02
N GLY A 177 21.95 30.80 -17.12
CA GLY A 177 22.39 31.79 -16.13
C GLY A 177 21.41 31.97 -14.97
N VAL A 178 20.61 30.93 -14.69
CA VAL A 178 19.64 30.88 -13.60
C VAL A 178 20.36 30.39 -12.34
N PRO A 179 20.26 31.09 -11.20
CA PRO A 179 20.74 30.56 -9.94
C PRO A 179 19.88 29.34 -9.56
N GLY A 180 20.46 28.14 -9.64
CA GLY A 180 19.83 26.92 -9.16
C GLY A 180 19.84 26.82 -7.63
N SER A 181 18.94 26.00 -7.07
CA SER A 181 18.92 25.60 -5.65
C SER A 181 20.22 24.90 -5.20
N SER A 182 21.03 24.47 -6.15
CA SER A 182 22.17 23.58 -6.00
C SER A 182 23.54 24.25 -6.25
N VAL A 183 23.64 25.57 -6.34
CA VAL A 183 24.93 26.26 -6.54
C VAL A 183 25.78 26.19 -5.26
N HIS A 184 26.99 25.60 -5.35
CA HIS A 184 27.94 25.57 -4.24
C HIS A 184 28.34 27.01 -3.85
N PRO A 185 28.36 27.38 -2.56
CA PRO A 185 28.63 28.75 -2.11
C PRO A 185 30.02 29.30 -2.50
N ASP A 186 30.93 28.43 -2.94
CA ASP A 186 32.29 28.77 -3.37
C ASP A 186 32.45 28.84 -4.90
N SER A 187 31.39 28.60 -5.67
CA SER A 187 31.46 28.75 -7.13
C SER A 187 31.41 30.23 -7.52
N ALA A 188 32.03 30.60 -8.64
CA ALA A 188 31.98 31.96 -9.19
C ALA A 188 30.55 32.41 -9.64
N GLY A 189 29.54 31.57 -9.39
CA GLY A 189 28.17 31.75 -9.82
C GLY A 189 27.97 31.29 -11.27
N PRO A 190 26.72 31.07 -11.68
CA PRO A 190 26.42 30.82 -13.09
C PRO A 190 26.86 32.03 -13.94
N PRO A 191 27.10 31.84 -15.25
CA PRO A 191 27.31 32.96 -16.16
C PRO A 191 26.11 33.93 -16.10
N PRO A 192 26.28 35.21 -16.50
CA PRO A 192 25.18 36.16 -16.51
C PRO A 192 23.93 35.60 -17.22
N PRO A 193 22.72 35.87 -16.70
CA PRO A 193 21.47 35.42 -17.30
C PRO A 193 21.37 35.95 -18.73
N MET A 194 20.91 35.10 -19.64
CA MET A 194 20.60 35.53 -21.01
C MET A 194 19.35 36.41 -20.96
N THR A 195 19.40 37.54 -21.67
CA THR A 195 18.32 38.54 -21.70
C THR A 195 17.46 38.37 -22.95
N GLY A 196 16.22 38.84 -22.90
CA GLY A 196 15.27 38.84 -24.02
C GLY A 196 13.93 38.20 -23.63
N ARG A 197 12.83 38.79 -24.10
CA ARG A 197 11.46 38.48 -23.67
C ARG A 197 11.12 36.98 -23.68
N ALA A 198 11.53 36.26 -24.73
CA ALA A 198 11.23 34.85 -24.86
C ALA A 198 12.17 33.94 -24.03
N VAL A 199 13.44 34.34 -23.83
CA VAL A 199 14.36 33.65 -22.89
C VAL A 199 13.91 33.85 -21.45
N GLU A 200 13.46 35.05 -21.09
CA GLU A 200 12.87 35.34 -19.78
C GLU A 200 11.57 34.58 -19.55
N ALA A 201 10.71 34.49 -20.58
CA ALA A 201 9.48 33.71 -20.51
C ALA A 201 9.75 32.21 -20.33
N LEU A 202 10.67 31.63 -21.12
CA LEU A 202 11.14 30.24 -20.97
C LEU A 202 11.71 30.01 -19.56
N THR A 203 12.59 30.89 -19.11
CA THR A 203 13.27 30.76 -17.82
C THR A 203 12.27 30.82 -16.66
N THR A 204 11.41 31.84 -16.65
CA THR A 204 10.48 32.14 -15.55
C THR A 204 9.31 31.18 -15.51
N ARG A 205 8.73 30.85 -16.67
CA ARG A 205 7.48 30.07 -16.74
C ARG A 205 7.71 28.58 -16.89
N TYR A 206 8.92 28.16 -17.27
CA TYR A 206 9.19 26.77 -17.65
C TYR A 206 10.39 26.16 -16.90
N VAL A 207 11.57 26.78 -16.95
CA VAL A 207 12.79 26.19 -16.36
C VAL A 207 12.84 26.31 -14.83
N ILE A 208 12.46 27.46 -14.27
CA ILE A 208 12.39 27.65 -12.81
C ILE A 208 11.40 26.66 -12.14
N PRO A 209 10.15 26.47 -12.64
CA PRO A 209 9.23 25.51 -12.01
C PRO A 209 9.53 24.04 -12.30
N LEU A 210 10.35 23.71 -13.30
CA LEU A 210 10.63 22.33 -13.74
C LEU A 210 11.13 21.42 -12.60
N GLU A 211 12.07 21.89 -11.78
CA GLU A 211 12.59 21.13 -10.63
C GLU A 211 11.45 20.67 -9.72
N GLY A 212 10.59 21.63 -9.36
CA GLY A 212 9.45 21.40 -8.50
C GLY A 212 8.42 20.47 -9.12
N THR A 213 8.13 20.61 -10.43
CA THR A 213 7.19 19.72 -11.12
C THR A 213 7.70 18.29 -11.15
N LEU A 214 8.97 18.06 -11.49
CA LEU A 214 9.54 16.71 -11.49
C LEU A 214 9.54 16.08 -10.09
N VAL A 215 9.84 16.86 -9.06
CA VAL A 215 9.75 16.42 -7.66
C VAL A 215 8.33 16.04 -7.27
N GLN A 216 7.33 16.84 -7.65
CA GLN A 216 5.91 16.56 -7.37
C GLN A 216 5.41 15.31 -8.11
N GLN A 217 5.83 15.09 -9.35
CA GLN A 217 5.50 13.88 -10.12
C GLN A 217 6.17 12.64 -9.52
N ALA A 218 7.43 12.72 -9.14
CA ALA A 218 8.13 11.66 -8.43
C ALA A 218 7.45 11.34 -7.09
N TRP A 219 6.96 12.35 -6.38
CA TRP A 219 6.20 12.16 -5.14
C TRP A 219 4.86 11.46 -5.37
N LEU A 220 4.09 11.82 -6.42
CA LEU A 220 2.86 11.10 -6.74
C LEU A 220 3.14 9.64 -7.10
N ALA A 221 4.22 9.38 -7.83
CA ALA A 221 4.63 8.02 -8.14
C ALA A 221 5.01 7.23 -6.89
N GLU A 222 5.78 7.85 -5.98
CA GLU A 222 6.14 7.27 -4.69
C GLU A 222 4.91 7.01 -3.82
N LEU A 223 3.91 7.91 -3.85
CA LEU A 223 2.65 7.69 -3.14
C LEU A 223 1.93 6.44 -3.66
N VAL A 224 1.82 6.26 -4.98
CA VAL A 224 1.18 5.06 -5.57
C VAL A 224 1.90 3.77 -5.11
N ALA A 225 3.23 3.80 -5.01
CA ALA A 225 4.03 2.67 -4.52
C ALA A 225 3.90 2.47 -3.00
N ALA A 226 3.89 3.55 -2.23
CA ALA A 226 3.74 3.52 -0.78
C ALA A 226 2.36 2.99 -0.35
N GLU A 227 1.30 3.29 -1.09
CA GLU A 227 -0.03 2.72 -0.86
C GLU A 227 -0.02 1.20 -1.01
N LEU A 228 0.65 0.67 -2.05
CA LEU A 228 0.82 -0.78 -2.19
C LEU A 228 1.60 -1.37 -1.00
N ASP A 229 2.68 -0.74 -0.57
CA ASP A 229 3.45 -1.23 0.58
C ASP A 229 2.63 -1.25 1.87
N GLY A 230 1.91 -0.17 2.15
CA GLY A 230 1.05 -0.05 3.33
C GLY A 230 -0.06 -1.11 3.34
N LEU A 231 -0.63 -1.40 2.18
CA LEU A 231 -1.60 -2.48 2.03
C LEU A 231 -0.96 -3.87 2.18
N GLY A 232 0.28 -4.05 1.71
CA GLY A 232 1.06 -5.25 1.98
C GLY A 232 1.24 -5.49 3.48
N ASP A 233 1.59 -4.44 4.24
CA ASP A 233 1.73 -4.51 5.70
C ASP A 233 0.38 -4.83 6.38
N MET A 234 -0.71 -4.18 5.95
CA MET A 234 -2.06 -4.48 6.41
C MET A 234 -2.40 -5.96 6.19
N TRP A 235 -2.15 -6.51 5.00
CA TRP A 235 -2.41 -7.92 4.68
C TRP A 235 -1.54 -8.88 5.48
N GLN A 236 -0.27 -8.54 5.70
CA GLN A 236 0.61 -9.32 6.57
C GLN A 236 0.03 -9.42 7.98
N CYS A 237 -0.42 -8.30 8.54
CA CYS A 237 -1.02 -8.27 9.86
C CYS A 237 -2.35 -9.01 9.90
N ALA A 238 -3.22 -8.83 8.91
CA ALA A 238 -4.46 -9.56 8.75
C ALA A 238 -4.23 -11.09 8.81
N ARG A 239 -3.34 -11.58 7.94
CA ARG A 239 -2.94 -12.99 7.87
C ARG A 239 -2.39 -13.50 9.19
N ARG A 240 -1.44 -12.76 9.76
CA ARG A 240 -0.80 -13.17 11.01
C ARG A 240 -1.80 -13.26 12.14
N GLY A 241 -2.63 -12.25 12.35
CA GLY A 241 -3.47 -12.27 13.53
C GLY A 241 -4.71 -13.15 13.39
N VAL A 242 -5.14 -13.52 12.18
CA VAL A 242 -6.08 -14.65 11.98
C VAL A 242 -5.46 -15.97 12.46
N MET A 243 -4.19 -16.24 12.10
CA MET A 243 -3.46 -17.42 12.57
C MET A 243 -3.22 -17.39 14.08
N ASP A 244 -2.79 -16.24 14.62
CA ASP A 244 -2.53 -16.07 16.05
C ASP A 244 -3.83 -16.19 16.87
N LEU A 245 -4.97 -15.68 16.37
CA LEU A 245 -6.29 -15.84 17.01
C LEU A 245 -6.67 -17.32 17.11
N GLY A 246 -6.53 -18.08 16.02
CA GLY A 246 -6.85 -19.50 16.01
C GLY A 246 -5.94 -20.34 16.91
N ALA A 247 -4.63 -20.07 16.87
CA ALA A 247 -3.65 -20.71 17.75
C ALA A 247 -3.94 -20.39 19.23
N LEU A 248 -4.21 -19.12 19.55
CA LEU A 248 -4.53 -18.69 20.91
C LEU A 248 -5.81 -19.35 21.41
N ALA A 249 -6.88 -19.31 20.64
CA ALA A 249 -8.15 -19.93 21.02
C ALA A 249 -7.99 -21.44 21.27
N THR A 250 -7.20 -22.12 20.44
CA THR A 250 -6.86 -23.53 20.62
C THR A 250 -6.16 -23.77 21.95
N GLN A 251 -5.16 -22.95 22.29
CA GLN A 251 -4.42 -23.08 23.53
C GLN A 251 -5.28 -22.79 24.78
N VAL A 252 -6.19 -21.82 24.71
CA VAL A 252 -7.15 -21.50 25.78
C VAL A 252 -8.11 -22.68 26.00
N LEU A 253 -8.66 -23.24 24.92
CA LEU A 253 -9.54 -24.41 24.99
C LEU A 253 -8.83 -25.64 25.59
N ARG A 254 -7.54 -25.82 25.29
CA ARG A 254 -6.69 -26.88 25.87
C ARG A 254 -6.30 -26.63 27.35
N GLY A 255 -6.59 -25.46 27.91
CA GLY A 255 -6.26 -25.13 29.30
C GLY A 255 -4.75 -24.96 29.56
N GLN A 256 -3.96 -24.71 28.52
CA GLN A 256 -2.56 -24.34 28.65
C GLN A 256 -2.50 -22.82 28.93
N GLY A 257 -1.53 -22.30 29.71
CA GLY A 257 -1.19 -20.86 29.86
C GLY A 257 -2.19 -19.92 30.57
N THR A 258 -1.72 -18.72 30.97
CA THR A 258 -2.54 -17.61 31.49
C THR A 258 -2.95 -16.67 30.33
N VAL A 259 -4.09 -16.00 30.46
CA VAL A 259 -4.60 -15.06 29.42
C VAL A 259 -3.69 -13.85 29.23
N GLU A 260 -3.02 -13.40 30.29
CA GLU A 260 -2.13 -12.23 30.30
C GLU A 260 -0.86 -12.44 29.47
N ASP A 261 -0.14 -13.56 29.62
CA ASP A 261 1.09 -13.88 28.86
C ASP A 261 0.85 -14.02 27.34
N ARG A 262 -0.42 -14.11 26.93
CA ARG A 262 -0.86 -14.40 25.56
C ARG A 262 -1.36 -13.19 24.80
N LEU A 263 -1.68 -12.11 25.51
CA LEU A 263 -2.12 -10.84 24.94
C LEU A 263 -0.94 -10.00 24.44
N ASP A 264 0.22 -10.10 25.07
CA ASP A 264 1.46 -9.48 24.59
C ASP A 264 1.80 -9.89 23.14
N ALA A 265 1.41 -11.11 22.72
CA ALA A 265 1.58 -11.61 21.36
C ALA A 265 0.59 -10.98 20.34
N ILE A 266 -0.58 -10.52 20.80
CA ILE A 266 -1.63 -9.84 20.01
C ILE A 266 -1.40 -8.32 19.98
N SER A 267 -0.66 -7.75 20.93
CA SER A 267 -0.33 -6.29 21.00
C SER A 267 0.24 -5.70 19.69
N MET A 268 0.71 -6.56 18.80
CA MET A 268 1.27 -6.21 17.50
C MET A 268 0.27 -5.61 16.49
N TRP A 269 -1.04 -5.74 16.71
CA TRP A 269 -2.06 -5.09 15.86
C TRP A 269 -2.07 -3.56 15.96
N SER A 270 -1.53 -3.02 17.05
CA SER A 270 -1.46 -1.57 17.27
C SER A 270 -0.30 -0.88 16.54
N THR A 271 0.62 -1.64 15.92
CA THR A 271 1.94 -1.13 15.51
C THR A 271 2.16 -1.00 14.00
N ILE A 272 1.12 -0.94 13.16
CA ILE A 272 1.31 -0.52 11.75
C ILE A 272 1.27 1.00 11.67
N LEU A 273 2.33 1.60 12.19
CA LEU A 273 2.79 2.95 11.90
C LEU A 273 3.77 2.82 10.74
N SER A 274 3.38 3.09 9.49
CA SER A 274 4.38 3.23 8.41
C SER A 274 3.95 4.06 7.20
N PHE A 275 2.97 4.97 7.29
CA PHE A 275 2.85 6.01 6.25
C PHE A 275 3.81 7.18 6.49
N VAL A 276 4.07 7.51 7.77
CA VAL A 276 4.85 8.70 8.17
C VAL A 276 6.37 8.49 8.01
N GLY A 277 6.85 7.25 7.92
CA GLY A 277 8.28 6.92 7.91
C GLY A 277 8.89 6.53 6.56
N LEU A 278 8.08 6.34 5.51
CA LEU A 278 8.51 5.79 4.23
C LEU A 278 8.70 6.82 3.11
N VAL A 279 8.35 8.08 3.34
CA VAL A 279 8.71 9.16 2.40
C VAL A 279 10.19 9.47 2.66
N PRO A 280 11.14 9.08 1.78
CA PRO A 280 12.51 9.52 1.94
C PRO A 280 12.50 11.05 2.01
N SER A 281 13.27 11.62 2.93
CA SER A 281 13.47 13.06 3.03
C SER A 281 14.06 13.55 1.70
N LEU A 282 13.18 13.90 0.76
CA LEU A 282 13.54 14.67 -0.42
C LEU A 282 14.20 15.93 0.14
N GLY A 283 15.47 16.12 -0.20
CA GLY A 283 16.39 17.00 0.51
C GLY A 283 15.96 18.48 0.58
N PRO A 284 16.86 19.38 1.01
CA PRO A 284 16.54 20.78 1.31
C PRO A 284 15.88 21.61 0.18
N ALA A 285 15.80 21.10 -1.05
CA ALA A 285 15.03 21.70 -2.16
C ALA A 285 13.49 21.70 -1.93
N ALA A 286 12.96 20.93 -0.99
CA ALA A 286 11.52 20.86 -0.69
C ALA A 286 10.94 22.11 0.02
N GLY A 287 11.77 23.10 0.37
CA GLY A 287 11.37 24.24 1.22
C GLY A 287 10.26 25.16 0.66
N LEU A 288 9.92 25.07 -0.63
CA LEU A 288 8.88 25.89 -1.27
C LEU A 288 7.74 25.08 -1.92
N ALA A 289 7.80 23.75 -1.91
CA ALA A 289 6.88 22.86 -2.66
C ALA A 289 5.64 22.39 -1.85
N SER A 290 5.47 22.89 -0.62
CA SER A 290 4.75 22.20 0.46
C SER A 290 3.25 22.51 0.59
N VAL A 291 2.47 22.50 -0.49
CA VAL A 291 0.99 22.58 -0.39
C VAL A 291 0.35 21.20 -0.51
N ALA A 292 0.85 20.36 -1.41
CA ALA A 292 0.35 19.00 -1.62
C ALA A 292 0.74 18.00 -0.51
N LEU A 293 1.67 18.36 0.36
CA LEU A 293 2.08 17.52 1.50
C LEU A 293 1.19 17.76 2.74
N LEU A 294 0.68 18.99 2.92
CA LEU A 294 -0.04 19.39 4.13
C LEU A 294 -1.45 18.78 4.24
N GLY A 295 -2.16 18.59 3.12
CA GLY A 295 -3.50 17.99 3.13
C GLY A 295 -3.50 16.48 3.36
N VAL A 296 -2.50 15.78 2.83
CA VAL A 296 -2.28 14.35 3.12
C VAL A 296 -1.83 14.18 4.57
N GLN A 297 -0.93 15.02 5.06
CA GLN A 297 -0.49 15.01 6.46
C GLN A 297 -1.65 15.26 7.44
N GLY A 298 -2.54 16.22 7.16
CA GLY A 298 -3.72 16.48 7.99
C GLY A 298 -4.70 15.31 8.05
N ALA A 299 -4.89 14.59 6.93
CA ALA A 299 -5.67 13.34 6.94
C ALA A 299 -4.99 12.25 7.79
N LEU A 300 -3.66 12.12 7.71
CA LEU A 300 -2.87 11.16 8.50
C LEU A 300 -2.94 11.43 10.01
N GLU A 301 -2.88 12.70 10.42
CA GLU A 301 -2.94 13.12 11.84
C GLU A 301 -4.33 12.84 12.46
N ASP A 302 -5.42 13.20 11.77
CA ASP A 302 -6.80 12.92 12.18
C ASP A 302 -7.12 11.41 12.32
N MET A 303 -6.33 10.55 11.65
CA MET A 303 -6.50 9.10 11.65
C MET A 303 -5.72 8.41 12.77
N ALA A 304 -4.54 8.91 13.14
CA ALA A 304 -3.78 8.41 14.28
C ALA A 304 -4.59 8.51 15.59
N GLU A 305 -5.44 9.53 15.72
CA GLU A 305 -6.29 9.76 16.88
C GLU A 305 -7.51 8.81 16.99
N LYS A 306 -7.89 8.10 15.92
CA LYS A 306 -9.12 7.27 15.88
C LYS A 306 -8.88 5.76 16.06
N ARG A 307 -7.65 5.32 16.25
CA ARG A 307 -7.30 3.89 16.38
C ARG A 307 -7.65 3.36 17.78
N PHE A 308 -8.62 2.46 17.86
CA PHE A 308 -9.15 1.88 19.09
C PHE A 308 -8.16 0.93 19.79
N PRO A 309 -8.09 0.92 21.13
CA PRO A 309 -7.31 -0.06 21.88
C PRO A 309 -8.08 -1.40 21.96
N LEU A 310 -8.05 -2.16 20.86
CA LEU A 310 -8.69 -3.47 20.68
C LEU A 310 -8.30 -4.51 21.76
N GLU A 311 -7.10 -4.31 22.34
CA GLU A 311 -6.44 -5.19 23.30
C GLU A 311 -7.23 -5.39 24.61
N LYS A 312 -7.92 -4.34 25.08
CA LYS A 312 -8.57 -4.34 26.39
C LYS A 312 -9.89 -5.12 26.39
N GLU A 313 -10.61 -5.15 25.28
CA GLU A 313 -11.92 -5.81 25.18
C GLU A 313 -11.79 -7.33 24.96
N ILE A 314 -10.79 -7.77 24.19
CA ILE A 314 -10.48 -9.21 23.99
C ILE A 314 -9.90 -9.82 25.27
N SER A 315 -9.11 -9.05 26.03
CA SER A 315 -8.49 -9.46 27.30
C SER A 315 -9.50 -9.83 28.40
N VAL A 316 -10.47 -8.96 28.66
CA VAL A 316 -11.52 -9.16 29.68
C VAL A 316 -12.45 -10.32 29.28
N ALA A 317 -12.52 -10.62 27.99
CA ALA A 317 -13.46 -11.56 27.42
C ALA A 317 -13.02 -13.03 27.56
N LEU A 318 -11.73 -13.37 27.51
CA LEU A 318 -11.27 -14.76 27.38
C LEU A 318 -10.96 -15.46 28.72
N SER A 319 -10.97 -14.75 29.85
CA SER A 319 -10.49 -15.28 31.13
C SER A 319 -11.40 -16.27 31.88
N GLU A 320 -12.65 -16.48 31.47
CA GLU A 320 -13.59 -17.42 32.16
C GLU A 320 -14.56 -18.15 31.20
N ALA A 321 -14.23 -18.24 29.91
CA ALA A 321 -15.20 -18.58 28.86
C ALA A 321 -15.46 -20.10 28.70
N SER A 322 -16.74 -20.50 28.62
CA SER A 322 -17.16 -21.80 28.09
C SER A 322 -16.79 -21.95 26.60
N SER A 323 -16.74 -23.19 26.10
CA SER A 323 -16.54 -23.47 24.65
C SER A 323 -17.42 -22.62 23.72
N SER A 324 -18.70 -22.41 24.06
CA SER A 324 -19.63 -21.57 23.27
C SER A 324 -19.26 -20.09 23.29
N THR A 325 -18.72 -19.65 24.43
CA THR A 325 -18.29 -18.27 24.66
C THR A 325 -17.01 -17.97 23.88
N ILE A 326 -16.13 -18.96 23.71
CA ILE A 326 -14.89 -18.84 22.92
C ILE A 326 -15.21 -18.75 21.42
N VAL A 327 -16.09 -19.60 20.89
CA VAL A 327 -16.50 -19.54 19.47
C VAL A 327 -17.16 -18.20 19.13
N HIS A 328 -18.03 -17.69 20.01
CA HIS A 328 -18.64 -16.37 19.80
C HIS A 328 -17.60 -15.23 19.81
N LYS A 329 -16.57 -15.33 20.67
CA LYS A 329 -15.48 -14.33 20.73
C LYS A 329 -14.54 -14.40 19.54
N ILE A 330 -14.29 -15.59 18.99
CA ILE A 330 -13.58 -15.74 17.71
C ILE A 330 -14.32 -14.99 16.61
N HIS A 331 -15.65 -15.17 16.53
CA HIS A 331 -16.45 -14.46 15.53
C HIS A 331 -16.36 -12.94 15.72
N ALA A 332 -16.48 -12.44 16.95
CA ALA A 332 -16.32 -11.01 17.24
C ALA A 332 -14.93 -10.49 16.86
N ALA A 333 -13.86 -11.20 17.22
CA ALA A 333 -12.48 -10.82 16.88
C ALA A 333 -12.24 -10.81 15.36
N LEU A 334 -12.79 -11.76 14.61
CA LEU A 334 -12.70 -11.77 13.15
C LEU A 334 -13.51 -10.62 12.52
N GLN A 335 -14.65 -10.23 13.10
CA GLN A 335 -15.35 -9.01 12.68
C GLN A 335 -14.51 -7.75 12.92
N GLU A 336 -13.74 -7.68 14.00
CA GLU A 336 -12.82 -6.57 14.24
C GLU A 336 -11.68 -6.54 13.22
N VAL A 337 -11.09 -7.69 12.87
CA VAL A 337 -10.08 -7.76 11.78
C VAL A 337 -10.69 -7.27 10.46
N ARG A 338 -11.94 -7.64 10.18
CA ARG A 338 -12.67 -7.15 9.00
C ARG A 338 -12.88 -5.64 9.04
N ASN A 339 -13.28 -5.08 10.17
CA ASN A 339 -13.46 -3.64 10.35
C ASN A 339 -12.14 -2.90 10.16
N TYR A 340 -11.03 -3.45 10.67
CA TYR A 340 -9.69 -2.92 10.48
C TYR A 340 -9.29 -2.87 9.00
N ILE A 341 -9.44 -3.96 8.26
CA ILE A 341 -9.18 -4.00 6.81
C ILE A 341 -10.03 -2.93 6.09
N THR A 342 -11.32 -2.85 6.44
CA THR A 342 -12.24 -1.87 5.84
C THR A 342 -11.79 -0.42 6.08
N LEU A 343 -11.33 -0.13 7.30
CA LEU A 343 -10.86 1.20 7.67
C LEU A 343 -9.58 1.56 6.91
N GLU A 344 -8.58 0.70 6.91
CA GLU A 344 -7.30 0.95 6.24
C GLU A 344 -7.46 1.05 4.71
N GLU A 345 -8.30 0.22 4.10
CA GLU A 345 -8.62 0.33 2.67
C GLU A 345 -9.38 1.63 2.33
N GLY A 346 -10.33 2.02 3.18
CA GLY A 346 -11.05 3.29 3.03
C GLY A 346 -10.12 4.50 3.21
N THR A 347 -9.13 4.40 4.09
CA THR A 347 -8.07 5.38 4.28
C THR A 347 -7.19 5.49 3.04
N ALA A 348 -6.69 4.38 2.52
CA ALA A 348 -5.89 4.34 1.30
C ALA A 348 -6.66 4.99 0.13
N GLN A 349 -7.93 4.62 -0.04
CA GLN A 349 -8.80 5.23 -1.05
C GLN A 349 -8.93 6.76 -0.88
N GLY A 350 -9.16 7.23 0.35
CA GLY A 350 -9.28 8.65 0.64
C GLY A 350 -8.00 9.44 0.32
N THR A 351 -6.83 8.91 0.68
CA THR A 351 -5.53 9.51 0.34
C THR A 351 -5.33 9.59 -1.17
N ILE A 352 -5.62 8.50 -1.88
CA ILE A 352 -5.51 8.41 -3.33
C ILE A 352 -6.45 9.40 -4.01
N ASP A 353 -7.70 9.52 -3.58
CA ASP A 353 -8.69 10.44 -4.16
C ASP A 353 -8.28 11.91 -3.97
N ILE A 354 -7.71 12.26 -2.81
CA ILE A 354 -7.17 13.61 -2.54
C ILE A 354 -6.00 13.91 -3.48
N ALA A 355 -5.03 12.99 -3.56
CA ALA A 355 -3.86 13.15 -4.43
C ALA A 355 -4.26 13.23 -5.91
N LEU A 356 -5.21 12.40 -6.34
CA LEU A 356 -5.78 12.43 -7.68
C LEU A 356 -6.44 13.78 -7.96
N GLY A 357 -7.28 14.29 -7.06
CA GLY A 357 -7.91 15.61 -7.20
C GLY A 357 -6.89 16.74 -7.31
N TRP A 358 -5.79 16.66 -6.56
CA TRP A 358 -4.70 17.65 -6.60
C TRP A 358 -3.88 17.57 -7.88
N SER A 359 -3.73 16.37 -8.45
CA SER A 359 -3.03 16.17 -9.73
C SER A 359 -3.68 16.87 -10.93
N TYR A 360 -4.96 17.28 -10.82
CA TYR A 360 -5.70 18.00 -11.86
C TYR A 360 -5.67 19.53 -11.69
N GLN A 361 -5.07 20.06 -10.63
CA GLN A 361 -5.01 21.50 -10.42
C GLN A 361 -3.97 22.15 -11.34
N GLU A 362 -4.33 23.26 -11.98
CA GLU A 362 -3.44 24.04 -12.84
C GLU A 362 -2.34 24.77 -12.03
N PRO A 363 -1.18 25.07 -12.67
CA PRO A 363 -0.15 25.91 -12.08
C PRO A 363 -0.68 27.28 -11.70
N LEU A 364 -0.59 27.63 -10.41
CA LEU A 364 -0.88 29.00 -9.95
C LEU A 364 0.45 29.75 -9.84
N ILE A 365 0.73 30.61 -10.82
CA ILE A 365 1.84 31.57 -10.75
C ILE A 365 1.32 32.76 -9.93
N ASP A 366 1.74 32.88 -8.67
CA ASP A 366 1.50 34.08 -7.85
C ASP A 366 2.76 34.98 -7.91
N PRO A 367 2.74 36.10 -8.67
CA PRO A 367 3.84 37.05 -8.68
C PRO A 367 3.93 37.80 -7.32
N PRO A 368 5.12 38.19 -6.84
CA PRO A 368 6.42 38.10 -7.48
C PRO A 368 7.35 37.00 -6.92
N ASP A 369 6.99 36.31 -5.82
CA ASP A 369 7.96 35.55 -5.02
C ASP A 369 7.47 34.15 -4.57
N SER A 370 6.35 33.63 -5.10
CA SER A 370 5.88 32.29 -4.74
C SER A 370 5.44 31.50 -5.97
N TYR A 371 6.33 30.64 -6.47
CA TYR A 371 5.94 29.59 -7.39
C TYR A 371 5.21 28.50 -6.60
N ARG A 372 3.93 28.26 -6.90
CA ARG A 372 3.33 26.97 -6.51
C ARG A 372 3.74 25.94 -7.55
N THR A 373 4.68 25.08 -7.17
CA THR A 373 5.05 23.89 -7.94
C THR A 373 3.81 23.03 -8.14
N THR A 374 3.46 22.71 -9.38
CA THR A 374 2.31 21.86 -9.71
C THR A 374 2.73 20.66 -10.54
N PHE A 375 1.82 19.70 -10.68
CA PHE A 375 2.07 18.43 -11.33
C PHE A 375 2.18 18.53 -12.86
N ASN A 376 1.71 19.62 -13.46
CA ASN A 376 1.73 19.86 -14.89
C ASN A 376 2.67 21.03 -15.23
N LEU A 377 3.44 20.91 -16.31
CA LEU A 377 4.30 21.97 -16.83
C LEU A 377 3.80 22.35 -18.24
N PRO A 378 2.89 23.33 -18.36
CA PRO A 378 2.40 23.75 -19.66
C PRO A 378 3.54 24.37 -20.47
N GLY A 379 3.61 24.03 -21.76
CA GLY A 379 4.56 24.62 -22.69
C GLY A 379 4.50 26.15 -22.68
N PRO A 380 5.64 26.85 -22.80
CA PRO A 380 5.64 28.31 -22.78
C PRO A 380 5.01 28.84 -24.07
N GLU A 381 3.76 29.34 -24.00
CA GLU A 381 3.03 29.93 -25.14
C GLU A 381 3.84 30.97 -25.92
N VAL A 382 4.69 31.73 -25.22
CA VAL A 382 5.57 32.73 -25.82
C VAL A 382 6.56 32.07 -26.77
N VAL A 383 7.13 30.90 -26.46
CA VAL A 383 8.06 30.20 -27.36
C VAL A 383 7.35 29.68 -28.61
N ALA A 384 6.09 29.23 -28.48
CA ALA A 384 5.28 28.76 -29.59
C ALA A 384 4.77 29.89 -30.52
N ALA A 385 4.65 31.12 -29.99
CA ALA A 385 4.05 32.25 -30.69
C ALA A 385 5.04 33.36 -31.11
N SER A 386 6.31 33.32 -30.67
CA SER A 386 7.25 34.41 -30.91
C SER A 386 7.80 34.43 -32.33
N ASP A 387 7.74 35.60 -32.97
CA ASP A 387 8.63 35.96 -34.09
C ASP A 387 10.09 35.94 -33.56
N PRO A 388 11.06 35.32 -34.25
CA PRO A 388 12.47 35.39 -33.89
C PRO A 388 12.97 36.83 -33.64
N ALA A 389 12.37 37.84 -34.26
CA ALA A 389 12.69 39.25 -34.03
C ALA A 389 12.31 39.76 -32.63
N GLU A 390 11.37 39.13 -31.91
CA GLU A 390 10.99 39.50 -30.53
C GLU A 390 12.04 39.10 -29.48
N PHE A 391 13.04 38.30 -29.85
CA PHE A 391 14.20 37.99 -29.01
C PHE A 391 15.24 39.12 -28.98
N VAL A 392 15.08 40.17 -29.81
CA VAL A 392 16.07 41.22 -30.02
C VAL A 392 15.44 42.60 -29.79
N GLY A 393 15.39 43.05 -28.54
CA GLY A 393 15.25 44.48 -28.26
C GLY A 393 16.50 45.26 -28.68
N PRO A 394 16.39 46.56 -29.04
CA PRO A 394 17.52 47.40 -29.45
C PRO A 394 18.63 47.56 -28.37
N ASP A 395 18.35 47.16 -27.13
CA ASP A 395 19.30 47.17 -26.00
C ASP A 395 19.69 45.75 -25.51
N GLU A 396 19.27 44.66 -26.19
CA GLU A 396 19.31 43.27 -25.70
C GLU A 396 20.31 42.35 -26.43
N VAL A 397 21.52 42.84 -26.70
CA VAL A 397 22.55 42.15 -27.52
C VAL A 397 23.45 41.21 -26.70
N ALA A 398 22.87 40.20 -26.04
CA ALA A 398 23.67 39.18 -25.34
C ALA A 398 23.06 37.76 -25.41
N VAL A 399 22.50 37.37 -26.55
CA VAL A 399 22.14 35.96 -26.79
C VAL A 399 23.40 35.18 -27.17
N ASP A 400 23.86 34.30 -26.28
CA ASP A 400 24.96 33.37 -26.56
C ASP A 400 24.39 32.11 -27.25
N PHE A 401 24.47 32.07 -28.59
CA PHE A 401 23.88 30.97 -29.38
C PHE A 401 24.40 29.58 -28.96
N PRO A 402 25.71 29.37 -28.70
CA PRO A 402 26.20 28.11 -28.13
C PRO A 402 25.61 27.73 -26.76
N ARG A 403 25.31 28.70 -25.89
CA ARG A 403 24.62 28.44 -24.60
C ARG A 403 23.15 28.10 -24.81
N LEU A 404 22.45 28.83 -25.68
CA LEU A 404 21.03 28.59 -25.97
C LEU A 404 20.82 27.21 -26.61
N ARG A 405 21.68 26.81 -27.55
CA ARG A 405 21.66 25.47 -28.16
C ARG A 405 21.96 24.35 -27.14
N ARG A 406 22.87 24.59 -26.19
CA ARG A 406 23.10 23.66 -25.07
C ARG A 406 21.88 23.54 -24.18
N ALA A 407 21.23 24.66 -23.83
CA ALA A 407 19.99 24.65 -23.05
C ALA A 407 18.89 23.84 -23.75
N GLY A 408 18.71 24.01 -25.07
CA GLY A 408 17.80 23.19 -25.87
C GLY A 408 18.14 21.69 -25.81
N GLY A 409 19.41 21.32 -25.98
CA GLY A 409 19.85 19.93 -25.86
C GLY A 409 19.67 19.33 -24.46
N HIS A 410 19.83 20.13 -23.40
CA HIS A 410 19.55 19.68 -22.04
C HIS A 410 18.05 19.48 -21.81
N LEU A 411 17.18 20.36 -22.31
CA LEU A 411 15.72 20.18 -22.24
C LEU A 411 15.29 18.86 -22.90
N SER A 412 15.75 18.58 -24.13
CA SER A 412 15.44 17.32 -24.81
C SER A 412 15.98 16.10 -24.05
N ALA A 413 17.21 16.17 -23.52
CA ALA A 413 17.79 15.06 -22.75
C ALA A 413 17.05 14.79 -21.43
N ILE A 414 16.55 15.84 -20.75
CA ILE A 414 15.67 15.70 -19.59
C ILE A 414 14.35 15.05 -20.04
N GLY A 415 13.77 15.54 -21.15
CA GLY A 415 12.55 15.00 -21.74
C GLY A 415 12.66 13.51 -22.06
N ASP A 416 13.76 13.06 -22.67
CA ASP A 416 14.03 11.65 -22.95
C ASP A 416 14.05 10.81 -21.66
N ARG A 417 14.71 11.29 -20.60
CA ARG A 417 14.77 10.58 -19.30
C ARG A 417 13.42 10.49 -18.61
N VAL A 418 12.62 11.55 -18.68
CA VAL A 418 11.24 11.52 -18.18
C VAL A 418 10.38 10.58 -19.03
N GLY A 419 10.62 10.52 -20.35
CA GLY A 419 9.95 9.62 -21.28
C GLY A 419 10.27 8.15 -21.02
N ASP A 420 11.53 7.82 -20.72
CA ASP A 420 11.95 6.48 -20.30
C ASP A 420 11.26 6.05 -19.00
N ALA A 421 11.12 6.97 -18.03
CA ALA A 421 10.40 6.72 -16.79
C ALA A 421 8.89 6.51 -17.04
N ALA A 422 8.28 7.33 -17.91
CA ALA A 422 6.89 7.17 -18.32
C ALA A 422 6.65 5.81 -18.99
N ALA A 423 7.51 5.43 -19.94
CA ALA A 423 7.42 4.15 -20.64
C ALA A 423 7.57 2.96 -19.68
N SER A 424 8.54 3.02 -18.77
CA SER A 424 8.75 2.01 -17.73
C SER A 424 7.54 1.90 -16.80
N TRP A 425 6.97 3.03 -16.39
CA TRP A 425 5.78 3.09 -15.53
C TRP A 425 4.55 2.49 -16.20
N THR A 426 4.28 2.86 -17.46
CA THR A 426 3.14 2.37 -18.23
C THR A 426 3.26 0.88 -18.58
N ALA A 427 4.48 0.37 -18.74
CA ALA A 427 4.72 -1.04 -19.02
C ALA A 427 4.34 -1.98 -17.86
N LEU A 428 4.28 -1.47 -16.62
CA LEU A 428 3.80 -2.24 -15.48
C LEU A 428 2.30 -2.58 -15.66
N PRO A 429 1.87 -3.83 -15.48
CA PRO A 429 0.46 -4.17 -15.64
C PRO A 429 -0.40 -3.61 -14.49
N PRO A 430 -1.51 -2.89 -14.76
CA PRO A 430 -2.49 -2.53 -13.74
C PRO A 430 -3.47 -3.69 -13.52
N ASP A 431 -2.99 -4.80 -12.96
CA ASP A 431 -3.81 -5.98 -12.70
C ASP A 431 -4.49 -5.88 -11.32
N ASN A 432 -5.78 -6.21 -11.25
CA ASN A 432 -6.51 -6.30 -9.99
C ASN A 432 -6.26 -7.65 -9.27
N ALA A 433 -5.59 -8.61 -9.90
CA ALA A 433 -5.42 -9.96 -9.38
C ALA A 433 -4.87 -10.02 -7.95
N ILE A 434 -3.93 -9.13 -7.59
CA ILE A 434 -3.35 -9.07 -6.24
C ILE A 434 -4.35 -8.60 -5.17
N TRP A 435 -5.46 -7.97 -5.57
CA TRP A 435 -6.48 -7.41 -4.68
C TRP A 435 -7.65 -8.35 -4.43
N LEU A 436 -7.83 -9.33 -5.32
CA LEU A 436 -9.00 -10.22 -5.35
C LEU A 436 -9.11 -11.02 -4.05
N ARG A 437 -10.23 -10.82 -3.35
CA ARG A 437 -10.59 -11.57 -2.14
C ARG A 437 -12.09 -11.83 -2.07
N PRO A 438 -12.58 -12.72 -1.20
CA PRO A 438 -14.02 -12.89 -1.01
C PRO A 438 -14.69 -11.66 -0.37
N ASP A 439 -15.96 -11.39 -0.69
CA ASP A 439 -16.71 -10.19 -0.22
C ASP A 439 -16.85 -10.10 1.32
N ARG A 440 -16.65 -11.21 2.03
CA ARG A 440 -16.71 -11.26 3.49
C ARG A 440 -15.44 -10.74 4.16
N VAL A 441 -14.34 -10.59 3.42
CA VAL A 441 -13.06 -10.07 3.90
C VAL A 441 -12.97 -8.57 3.57
N GLY A 442 -13.00 -7.74 4.61
CA GLY A 442 -13.09 -6.28 4.47
C GLY A 442 -14.51 -5.80 4.15
N GLY A 443 -14.62 -4.53 3.75
CA GLY A 443 -15.88 -3.83 3.54
C GLY A 443 -15.93 -2.95 2.29
N VAL A 444 -14.81 -2.82 1.57
CA VAL A 444 -14.70 -2.02 0.34
C VAL A 444 -14.97 -2.88 -0.92
N GLY A 445 -15.43 -4.11 -0.75
CA GLY A 445 -15.74 -5.04 -1.83
C GLY A 445 -14.52 -5.81 -2.35
N ARG A 446 -14.76 -6.72 -3.30
CA ARG A 446 -13.81 -7.73 -3.78
C ARG A 446 -12.41 -7.22 -4.17
N ASP A 447 -12.36 -6.01 -4.71
CA ASP A 447 -11.15 -5.44 -5.33
C ASP A 447 -10.55 -4.30 -4.47
N GLY A 448 -11.18 -3.97 -3.33
CA GLY A 448 -10.69 -2.91 -2.43
C GLY A 448 -10.53 -1.56 -3.13
N PRO A 449 -9.48 -0.77 -2.83
CA PRO A 449 -9.25 0.54 -3.44
C PRO A 449 -8.59 0.48 -4.84
N PHE A 450 -8.61 -0.67 -5.52
CA PHE A 450 -7.93 -0.87 -6.80
C PHE A 450 -8.28 0.19 -7.86
N ASP A 451 -9.55 0.54 -8.04
CA ASP A 451 -9.96 1.49 -9.07
C ASP A 451 -9.41 2.90 -8.83
N ALA A 452 -9.42 3.35 -7.58
CA ALA A 452 -8.82 4.63 -7.19
C ALA A 452 -7.31 4.60 -7.40
N TRP A 453 -6.65 3.54 -6.91
CA TRP A 453 -5.21 3.34 -7.10
C TRP A 453 -4.81 3.34 -8.58
N LYS A 454 -5.57 2.62 -9.42
CA LYS A 454 -5.35 2.54 -10.86
C LYS A 454 -5.51 3.91 -11.52
N ALA A 455 -6.54 4.68 -11.13
CA ALA A 455 -6.76 6.02 -11.66
C ALA A 455 -5.58 6.95 -11.36
N LEU A 456 -5.05 6.92 -10.13
CA LEU A 456 -3.86 7.71 -9.77
C LEU A 456 -2.59 7.21 -10.48
N ARG A 457 -2.38 5.90 -10.54
CA ARG A 457 -1.28 5.29 -11.30
C ARG A 457 -1.29 5.73 -12.76
N ASP A 458 -2.44 5.62 -13.43
CA ASP A 458 -2.58 5.99 -14.84
C ASP A 458 -2.37 7.50 -15.04
N ARG A 459 -2.82 8.31 -14.06
CA ARG A 459 -2.58 9.75 -14.04
C ARG A 459 -1.10 10.11 -13.93
N VAL A 460 -0.32 9.41 -13.09
CA VAL A 460 1.14 9.58 -13.01
C VAL A 460 1.79 9.28 -14.36
N GLY A 461 1.43 8.16 -14.99
CA GLY A 461 1.96 7.80 -16.31
C GLY A 461 1.67 8.87 -17.37
N TRP A 462 0.44 9.42 -17.36
CA TRP A 462 0.07 10.53 -18.24
C TRP A 462 0.92 11.78 -17.97
N LEU A 463 1.08 12.20 -16.71
CA LEU A 463 1.84 13.41 -16.33
C LEU A 463 3.30 13.34 -16.79
N LEU A 464 3.94 12.17 -16.59
CA LEU A 464 5.32 11.94 -17.02
C LEU A 464 5.43 12.00 -18.55
N SER A 465 4.52 11.33 -19.26
CA SER A 465 4.52 11.34 -20.73
C SER A 465 4.28 12.72 -21.31
N ASP A 466 3.35 13.49 -20.73
CA ASP A 466 3.01 14.85 -21.16
C ASP A 466 4.20 15.80 -20.94
N THR A 467 4.82 15.74 -19.75
CA THR A 467 6.00 16.55 -19.41
C THR A 467 7.21 16.20 -20.28
N SER A 468 7.40 14.92 -20.60
CA SER A 468 8.44 14.47 -21.53
C SER A 468 8.26 15.09 -22.91
N GLY A 469 7.05 15.04 -23.48
CA GLY A 469 6.75 15.64 -24.78
C GLY A 469 6.98 17.14 -24.80
N GLU A 470 6.47 17.86 -23.79
CA GLU A 470 6.65 19.30 -23.66
C GLU A 470 8.13 19.70 -23.56
N LEU A 471 8.95 18.92 -22.83
CA LEU A 471 10.38 19.19 -22.67
C LEU A 471 11.15 19.01 -23.99
N ILE A 472 10.84 17.95 -24.74
CA ILE A 472 11.44 17.68 -26.05
C ILE A 472 11.05 18.78 -27.04
N ASP A 473 9.76 19.12 -27.11
CA ASP A 473 9.26 20.17 -28.00
C ASP A 473 9.87 21.52 -27.63
N ALA A 474 9.94 21.89 -26.35
CA ALA A 474 10.59 23.12 -25.91
C ALA A 474 12.08 23.14 -26.27
N GLY A 475 12.80 22.02 -26.10
CA GLY A 475 14.20 21.88 -26.49
C GLY A 475 14.43 22.09 -27.99
N ASP A 476 13.58 21.49 -28.82
CA ASP A 476 13.61 21.63 -30.28
C ASP A 476 13.33 23.07 -30.71
N HIS A 477 12.33 23.73 -30.13
CA HIS A 477 12.02 25.13 -30.42
C HIS A 477 13.18 26.07 -30.04
N VAL A 478 13.80 25.85 -28.88
CA VAL A 478 14.97 26.64 -28.44
C VAL A 478 16.16 26.44 -29.38
N ALA A 479 16.40 25.21 -29.84
CA ALA A 479 17.47 24.92 -30.79
C ALA A 479 17.20 25.56 -32.18
N LEU A 480 15.95 25.50 -32.66
CA LEU A 480 15.53 26.16 -33.91
C LEU A 480 15.66 27.68 -33.82
N ALA A 481 15.23 28.29 -32.72
CA ALA A 481 15.35 29.72 -32.48
C ALA A 481 16.82 30.16 -32.47
N ALA A 482 17.71 29.41 -31.81
CA ALA A 482 19.14 29.68 -31.81
C ALA A 482 19.74 29.68 -33.23
N ASN A 483 19.36 28.71 -34.06
CA ASN A 483 19.84 28.62 -35.46
C ASN A 483 19.31 29.77 -36.34
N ALA A 484 18.05 30.17 -36.15
CA ALA A 484 17.44 31.27 -36.90
C ALA A 484 18.11 32.61 -36.56
N LEU A 485 18.36 32.87 -35.26
CA LEU A 485 19.03 34.08 -34.80
C LEU A 485 20.49 34.16 -35.28
N GLU A 486 21.23 33.05 -35.24
CA GLU A 486 22.61 32.99 -35.74
C GLU A 486 22.67 33.29 -37.25
N SER A 487 21.73 32.75 -38.03
CA SER A 487 21.65 33.01 -39.47
C SER A 487 21.37 34.49 -39.76
N ALA A 488 20.45 35.12 -39.01
CA ALA A 488 20.12 36.53 -39.16
C ALA A 488 21.30 37.46 -38.77
N ASP A 489 22.06 37.11 -37.74
CA ASP A 489 23.27 37.86 -37.34
C ASP A 489 24.39 37.73 -38.39
N ASP A 490 24.56 36.55 -38.99
CA ASP A 490 25.51 36.35 -40.09
C ASP A 490 25.12 37.13 -41.36
N GLU A 491 23.83 37.19 -41.70
CA GLU A 491 23.32 38.04 -42.79
C GLU A 491 23.56 39.53 -42.51
N ALA A 492 23.22 40.01 -41.31
CA ALA A 492 23.44 41.41 -40.92
C ALA A 492 24.93 41.78 -40.92
N ARG A 493 25.82 40.88 -40.46
CA ARG A 493 27.28 41.07 -40.54
C ARG A 493 27.77 41.12 -41.98
N ALA A 494 27.22 40.30 -42.86
CA ALA A 494 27.57 40.32 -44.28
C ALA A 494 27.15 41.66 -44.92
N GLU A 495 25.93 42.14 -44.66
CA GLU A 495 25.44 43.43 -45.15
C GLU A 495 26.26 44.60 -44.59
N LEU A 496 26.61 44.58 -43.30
CA LEU A 496 27.45 45.60 -42.68
C LEU A 496 28.86 45.62 -43.27
N ARG A 497 29.46 44.45 -43.56
CA ARG A 497 30.75 44.37 -44.27
C ARG A 497 30.63 44.94 -45.68
N GLN A 498 29.60 44.56 -46.43
CA GLN A 498 29.37 45.06 -47.77
C GLN A 498 29.15 46.58 -47.79
N HIS A 499 28.40 47.12 -46.81
CA HIS A 499 28.23 48.54 -46.64
C HIS A 499 29.53 49.24 -46.25
N ALA A 500 30.31 48.66 -45.33
CA ALA A 500 31.61 49.21 -44.92
C ALA A 500 32.61 49.23 -46.08
N GLU A 501 32.63 48.20 -46.93
CA GLU A 501 33.41 48.15 -48.18
C GLU A 501 32.95 49.25 -49.16
N ALA A 502 31.63 49.37 -49.39
CA ALA A 502 31.08 50.42 -50.24
C ALA A 502 31.39 51.84 -49.74
N VAL A 503 31.39 52.07 -48.43
CA VAL A 503 31.77 53.36 -47.82
C VAL A 503 33.29 53.60 -47.88
N ALA A 504 34.11 52.56 -47.77
CA ALA A 504 35.57 52.66 -47.90
C ALA A 504 36.01 52.99 -49.33
N ASP A 505 35.35 52.42 -50.35
CA ASP A 505 35.61 52.72 -51.77
C ASP A 505 35.28 54.18 -52.14
N VAL A 506 34.29 54.79 -51.49
CA VAL A 506 33.95 56.22 -51.67
C VAL A 506 35.00 57.17 -51.07
N ARG A 507 35.86 56.69 -50.15
CA ARG A 507 36.88 57.50 -49.45
C ARG A 507 38.29 57.42 -50.04
N SER A 508 38.51 56.71 -51.14
CA SER A 508 39.77 56.78 -51.88
C SER A 508 39.69 57.91 -52.93
N PRO A 509 40.24 59.12 -52.69
CA PRO A 509 40.30 60.14 -53.73
C PRO A 509 41.23 59.65 -54.84
N ASP A 510 40.77 59.77 -56.07
CA ASP A 510 41.57 59.57 -57.27
C ASP A 510 42.80 60.52 -57.21
N PRO A 511 44.05 60.03 -57.23
CA PRO A 511 45.24 60.88 -57.15
C PRO A 511 45.52 61.70 -58.42
N ALA A 512 44.52 61.92 -59.27
CA ALA A 512 44.69 62.50 -60.61
C ALA A 512 43.68 63.60 -60.93
N GLU A 513 43.66 64.70 -60.16
CA GLU A 513 43.17 65.98 -60.69
C GLU A 513 44.07 67.15 -60.24
N PRO A 514 44.79 67.81 -61.18
CA PRO A 514 45.61 68.98 -60.85
C PRO A 514 44.73 70.23 -60.68
N PRO A 515 45.09 71.17 -59.80
CA PRO A 515 44.25 72.30 -59.46
C PRO A 515 44.25 73.39 -60.56
N PRO A 516 43.14 74.15 -60.72
CA PRO A 516 43.14 75.44 -61.41
C PRO A 516 43.80 76.55 -60.59
#